data_AF-A0A8J7HVD5-F1
#
_entry.id   AF-A0A8J7HVD5-F1
#
_cell.length_a   1.000
_cell.length_b   1.000
_cell.length_c   1.000
_cell.angle_alpha   90.00
_cell.angle_beta   90.00
_cell.angle_gamma   90.00
#
_symmetry.space_group_name_H-M   'P 1'
#
loop_
_entity.id
_entity.type
_entity.pdbx_description
1 polymer ?
#
loop_
_entity_poly.entity_id
_entity_poly.type
_entity_poly.pdbx_seq_one_letter_code
_entity_poly.pdbx_strand_id
1 'polypeptide(L)' 'MCYFLTGDVIVTPDGGQPMLMGKGDLVAFPVGTSCTWEIRSDVRKYYRCD' A
#
# COMPACT_ATOMS: atom_id res chain seq x y z
N MET A 1 -7.69 1.28 -6.62
CA MET A 1 -7.22 2.36 -5.71
C MET A 1 -7.37 1.93 -4.24
N CYS A 2 -6.48 2.37 -3.36
CA CYS A 2 -6.47 2.03 -1.93
C CYS A 2 -6.30 3.32 -1.09
N TYR A 3 -7.14 3.51 -0.08
CA TYR A 3 -7.04 4.63 0.87
C TYR A 3 -6.84 4.12 2.29
N PHE A 4 -5.78 4.57 2.96
CA PHE A 4 -5.39 4.11 4.29
C PHE A 4 -6.04 4.94 5.40
N LEU A 5 -6.80 4.28 6.28
CA LEU A 5 -7.42 4.89 7.46
C LEU A 5 -6.50 4.83 8.69
N THR A 6 -5.75 3.74 8.82
CA THR A 6 -4.76 3.49 9.87
C THR A 6 -3.66 2.56 9.33
N GLY A 7 -2.53 2.54 10.01
CA GLY A 7 -1.42 1.63 9.74
C GLY A 7 -0.11 2.34 9.39
N ASP A 8 0.96 1.55 9.35
CA ASP A 8 2.32 1.88 8.94
C ASP A 8 2.83 0.68 8.16
N VAL A 9 3.10 0.88 6.88
CA VAL A 9 3.44 -0.18 5.92
C VAL A 9 4.59 0.29 5.07
N ILE A 10 5.52 -0.61 4.79
CA ILE A 10 6.49 -0.45 3.71
C ILE A 10 6.04 -1.33 2.55
N VAL A 11 5.80 -0.73 1.38
CA VAL A 11 5.51 -1.46 0.14
C VAL A 11 6.69 -1.35 -0.80
N THR A 12 7.19 -2.48 -1.26
CA THR A 12 8.32 -2.55 -2.21
C THR A 12 7.82 -3.16 -3.51
N PRO A 13 7.72 -2.38 -4.60
CA PRO A 13 7.45 -2.92 -5.93
C PRO A 13 8.59 -3.81 -6.42
N ASP A 14 8.30 -4.81 -7.25
CA ASP A 14 9.34 -5.64 -7.83
C ASP A 14 10.30 -4.81 -8.70
N GLY A 15 11.59 -4.82 -8.35
CA GLY A 15 12.62 -3.99 -8.99
C GLY A 15 12.58 -2.50 -8.62
N GLY A 16 11.68 -2.10 -7.71
CA GLY A 16 11.52 -0.73 -7.22
C GLY A 16 12.19 -0.47 -5.88
N GLN A 17 12.06 0.78 -5.41
CA GLN A 17 12.48 1.18 -4.07
C GLN A 17 11.32 1.04 -3.07
N PRO A 18 11.60 0.73 -1.79
CA PRO A 18 10.58 0.67 -0.74
C PRO A 18 9.92 2.04 -0.52
N MET A 19 8.61 2.02 -0.31
CA MET A 19 7.79 3.21 -0.08
C MET A 19 7.00 3.06 1.22
N LEU A 20 7.07 4.06 2.11
CA LEU A 20 6.22 4.10 3.30
C LEU A 20 4.80 4.55 2.92
N MET A 21 3.82 3.87 3.50
CA MET A 21 2.40 4.17 3.37
C MET A 21 1.73 4.08 4.73
N GLY A 22 0.81 5.01 5.01
CA GLY A 22 0.10 5.07 6.27
C GLY A 22 -1.17 5.91 6.20
N LYS A 23 -1.70 6.28 7.37
CA LYS A 23 -2.96 7.02 7.48
C LYS A 23 -3.00 8.27 6.58
N GLY A 24 -4.02 8.36 5.75
CA GLY A 24 -4.27 9.49 4.85
C GLY A 24 -3.76 9.28 3.43
N ASP A 25 -2.96 8.24 3.18
CA ASP A 25 -2.43 7.98 1.85
C ASP A 25 -3.49 7.38 0.92
N LEU A 26 -3.61 7.96 -0.27
CA LEU A 26 -4.36 7.42 -1.40
C LEU A 26 -3.39 6.93 -2.45
N VAL A 27 -3.35 5.62 -2.67
CA VAL A 27 -2.41 4.96 -3.58
C VAL A 27 -3.13 4.14 -4.63
N ALA A 28 -2.55 4.06 -5.82
CA ALA A 28 -3.01 3.21 -6.90
C ALA A 28 -1.98 2.11 -7.17
N PHE A 29 -2.45 0.88 -7.32
CA PHE A 29 -1.66 -0.26 -7.77
C PHE A 29 -2.17 -0.63 -9.16
N PRO A 30 -1.43 -0.30 -10.23
CA PRO A 30 -1.82 -0.68 -11.59
C PRO A 30 -2.02 -2.19 -11.74
N VAL A 31 -2.89 -2.60 -12.68
CA VAL A 31 -3.09 -4.02 -12.99
C VAL A 31 -1.76 -4.68 -13.35
N GLY A 32 -1.53 -5.89 -12.82
CA GLY A 32 -0.28 -6.63 -13.03
C GLY A 32 0.89 -6.18 -12.14
N THR A 33 0.69 -5.20 -11.24
CA THR A 33 1.72 -4.81 -10.27
C THR A 33 1.89 -5.89 -9.21
N SER A 34 3.12 -6.39 -9.07
CA SER A 34 3.55 -7.23 -7.96
C SER A 34 4.38 -6.39 -6.99
N CYS A 35 4.15 -6.59 -5.69
CA CYS A 35 4.86 -5.89 -4.63
C CYS A 35 4.80 -6.68 -3.32
N THR A 36 5.81 -6.50 -2.48
CA THR A 36 5.86 -7.06 -1.12
C THR A 36 5.46 -6.01 -0.10
N TRP A 37 4.74 -6.45 0.93
CA TRP A 37 4.23 -5.59 1.99
C TRP A 37 4.85 -6.00 3.33
N GLU A 38 5.53 -5.07 3.98
CA GLU A 38 5.95 -5.18 5.37
C GLU A 38 4.97 -4.40 6.25
N ILE A 39 4.18 -5.13 7.04
CA ILE A 39 3.16 -4.55 7.92
C ILE A 39 3.81 -4.28 9.28
N ARG A 40 4.02 -3.01 9.62
CA ARG A 40 4.65 -2.58 10.89
C ARG A 40 3.62 -2.27 11.98
N SER A 41 2.38 -1.96 11.59
CA SER A 41 1.22 -1.85 12.48
C SER A 41 -0.08 -2.18 11.74
N ASP A 42 -1.15 -2.48 12.50
CA ASP A 42 -2.46 -2.88 11.96
C ASP A 42 -3.01 -1.90 10.92
N VAL A 43 -3.30 -2.43 9.73
CA VAL A 43 -3.77 -1.65 8.59
C VAL A 43 -5.29 -1.74 8.47
N ARG A 44 -5.94 -0.59 8.38
CA ARG A 44 -7.31 -0.49 7.88
C ARG A 44 -7.31 0.39 6.64
N LYS A 45 -7.89 -0.11 5.55
CA LYS A 45 -7.97 0.61 4.28
C LYS A 45 -9.30 0.39 3.58
N TYR A 46 -9.73 1.37 2.81
CA TYR A 46 -10.71 1.15 1.75
C TYR A 46 -9.97 0.74 0.48
N TYR A 47 -10.50 -0.25 -0.23
CA TYR A 47 -9.97 -0.66 -1.52
C TYR A 47 -11.08 -0.68 -2.55
N ARG A 48 -10.73 -0.33 -3.78
CA ARG A 48 -11.53 -0.51 -4.99
C ARG A 48 -10.66 -1.19 -6.04
N CYS A 49 -11.02 -2.40 -6.42
CA CYS A 49 -10.50 -3.05 -7.62
C CYS A 49 -11.43 -2.69 -8.78
N ASP A 50 -10.89 -2.01 -9.78
CA ASP A 50 -11.51 -1.77 -11.07
C ASP A 50 -10.72 -2.55 -12.13
#